data_AF-A0A955A0H1-F1
#
_entry.id   AF-A0A955A0H1-F1
#
_cell.length_a   1.000
_cell.length_b   1.000
_cell.length_c   1.000
_cell.angle_alpha   90.00
_cell.angle_beta   90.00
_cell.angle_gamma   90.00
#
_symmetry.space_group_name_H-M   'P 1'
#
loop_
_entity.id
_entity.type
_entity.pdbx_description
1 polymer ?
#
loop_
_entity_poly.entity_id
_entity_poly.type
_entity_poly.pdbx_seq_one_letter_code
_entity_poly.pdbx_strand_id
1 'polypeptide(L)'
;MSDESTYEINGGTYDIVEPDPVAETARNDFSSTVPENLFCLRCGYALRGLRTTDQCPECGAPVGNSLAGPLLVASDVMYLRKLERGAYIVRACLIVLLAVFAIFVLIVCGLTGLGPVVSVIQVGNGVAALIGWWMLSEPDPAFRSFKDPGGVSRKVLRITLVIQLCAMIANLGGNLTRFFVPVGGVGTAAQIIQLLSMLAILAWFIQIFAGLTYISRLADRIPDTGIAHTAEELRSQILITLIIGIAGVAIAIPVAMLVSVFMCVFFLGAIGYLIWAVVLCVFMYNLMTALCGKLQNVITAAKAIG
;
A
#
# COMPACT_ATOMS: atom_id res chain seq x y z
N MET A 1 -38.50 -36.84 -31.42
CA MET A 1 -38.01 -37.13 -30.07
C MET A 1 -36.54 -36.77 -30.10
N SER A 2 -36.28 -35.49 -29.90
CA SER A 2 -34.98 -34.83 -30.03
C SER A 2 -34.71 -34.16 -28.70
N ASP A 3 -33.75 -34.72 -27.96
CA ASP A 3 -33.37 -34.27 -26.62
C ASP A 3 -32.56 -32.97 -26.73
N GLU A 4 -33.20 -31.85 -26.39
CA GLU A 4 -32.57 -30.57 -26.11
C GLU A 4 -31.95 -30.62 -24.71
N SER A 5 -30.65 -30.91 -24.63
CA SER A 5 -29.89 -30.86 -23.38
C SER A 5 -29.44 -29.43 -23.09
N THR A 6 -30.30 -28.66 -22.44
CA THR A 6 -29.99 -27.31 -21.94
C THR A 6 -29.35 -27.43 -20.55
N TYR A 7 -28.13 -26.90 -20.36
CA TYR A 7 -27.46 -26.85 -19.07
C TYR A 7 -27.46 -25.41 -18.54
N GLU A 8 -28.14 -25.16 -17.42
CA GLU A 8 -28.11 -23.87 -16.72
C GLU A 8 -26.90 -23.80 -15.78
N ILE A 9 -26.01 -22.83 -15.99
CA ILE A 9 -24.95 -22.47 -15.05
C ILE A 9 -25.12 -20.98 -14.74
N ASN A 10 -25.47 -20.64 -13.48
CA ASN A 10 -25.62 -19.27 -12.97
C ASN A 10 -26.68 -18.38 -13.67
N GLY A 11 -27.84 -18.94 -14.06
CA GLY A 11 -29.00 -18.15 -14.49
C GLY A 11 -28.85 -17.40 -15.82
N GLY A 12 -27.83 -17.73 -16.62
CA GLY A 12 -27.70 -17.30 -18.01
C GLY A 12 -27.79 -18.50 -18.95
N THR A 13 -28.66 -18.41 -19.96
CA THR A 13 -28.69 -19.34 -21.10
C THR A 13 -27.56 -18.98 -22.07
N TYR A 14 -26.70 -19.94 -22.40
CA TYR A 14 -25.61 -19.75 -23.37
C TYR A 14 -25.78 -20.77 -24.52
N ASP A 15 -25.93 -20.26 -25.74
CA ASP A 15 -25.92 -21.10 -26.94
C ASP A 15 -24.48 -21.53 -27.27
N ILE A 16 -24.27 -22.83 -27.40
CA ILE A 16 -22.99 -23.40 -27.85
C ILE A 16 -22.93 -23.20 -29.37
N VAL A 17 -22.35 -22.09 -29.81
CA VAL A 17 -22.10 -21.84 -31.24
C VAL A 17 -21.01 -22.80 -31.72
N GLU A 18 -21.32 -23.65 -32.71
CA GLU A 18 -20.31 -24.49 -33.40
C GLU A 18 -19.15 -23.62 -33.92
N PRO A 19 -17.89 -24.00 -33.68
CA PRO A 19 -16.74 -23.21 -34.10
C PRO A 19 -16.69 -23.11 -35.62
N ASP A 20 -16.80 -21.89 -36.12
CA ASP A 20 -16.77 -21.54 -37.54
C ASP A 20 -15.43 -21.97 -38.19
N PRO A 21 -15.41 -22.77 -39.28
CA PRO A 21 -14.17 -23.24 -39.94
C PRO A 21 -13.27 -22.11 -40.49
N VAL A 22 -13.76 -20.87 -40.53
CA VAL A 22 -12.95 -19.68 -40.84
C VAL A 22 -11.99 -19.31 -39.69
N ALA A 23 -12.26 -19.75 -38.46
CA ALA A 23 -11.40 -19.49 -37.30
C ALA A 23 -10.07 -20.27 -37.33
N GLU A 24 -9.97 -21.35 -38.11
CA GLU A 24 -8.76 -22.17 -38.18
C GLU A 24 -7.69 -21.60 -39.13
N THR A 25 -8.09 -20.81 -40.12
CA THR A 25 -7.15 -20.07 -40.98
C THR A 25 -6.64 -18.78 -40.32
N ALA A 26 -7.37 -18.20 -39.36
CA ALA A 26 -6.91 -17.08 -38.55
C ALA A 26 -5.82 -17.44 -37.53
N ARG A 27 -5.61 -18.74 -37.24
CA ARG A 27 -4.55 -19.20 -36.32
C ARG A 27 -3.13 -19.12 -36.89
N ASN A 28 -2.95 -18.82 -38.18
CA ASN A 28 -1.62 -18.72 -38.79
C ASN A 28 -1.10 -17.28 -38.98
N ASP A 29 -1.86 -16.26 -38.56
CA ASP A 29 -1.41 -14.85 -38.64
C ASP A 29 -0.70 -14.36 -37.37
N PHE A 30 -0.01 -15.28 -36.65
CA PHE A 30 0.90 -14.92 -35.55
C PHE A 30 2.20 -14.22 -36.02
N SER A 31 2.31 -13.95 -37.32
CA SER A 31 3.26 -12.97 -37.87
C SER A 31 2.75 -11.53 -37.67
N SER A 32 2.01 -11.26 -36.60
CA SER A 32 1.62 -9.89 -36.26
C SER A 32 2.88 -9.10 -35.92
N THR A 33 3.25 -8.21 -36.84
CA THR A 33 4.29 -7.23 -36.58
C THR A 33 3.79 -6.27 -35.50
N VAL A 34 4.69 -5.83 -34.63
CA VAL A 34 4.36 -4.91 -33.54
C VAL A 34 3.83 -3.58 -34.10
N PRO A 35 2.74 -3.02 -33.55
CA PRO A 35 2.18 -1.75 -33.99
C PRO A 35 3.19 -0.58 -33.87
N GLU A 36 3.03 0.45 -34.70
CA GLU A 36 4.05 1.49 -34.94
C GLU A 36 4.48 2.31 -33.71
N ASN A 37 3.76 2.25 -32.59
CA ASN A 37 4.00 3.07 -31.38
C ASN A 37 4.23 2.26 -30.10
N LEU A 38 4.77 1.05 -30.21
CA LEU A 38 5.18 0.28 -29.03
C LEU A 38 6.67 0.46 -28.73
N PHE A 39 6.98 0.78 -27.48
CA PHE A 39 8.35 0.87 -26.98
C PHE A 39 8.65 -0.27 -26.02
N CYS A 40 9.89 -0.73 -26.00
CA CYS A 40 10.34 -1.71 -25.02
C CYS A 40 10.22 -1.13 -23.60
N LEU A 41 9.51 -1.81 -22.70
CA LEU A 41 9.35 -1.34 -21.31
C LEU A 41 10.69 -1.23 -20.56
N ARG A 42 11.67 -2.06 -20.94
CA ARG A 42 12.98 -2.14 -20.29
C ARG A 42 13.94 -1.03 -20.71
N CYS A 43 14.17 -0.86 -22.01
CA CYS A 43 15.15 0.11 -22.56
C CYS A 43 14.55 1.32 -23.28
N GLY A 44 13.26 1.29 -23.62
CA GLY A 44 12.61 2.35 -24.39
C GLY A 44 12.83 2.29 -25.91
N TYR A 45 13.48 1.25 -26.44
CA TYR A 45 13.67 1.06 -27.89
C TYR A 45 12.32 0.88 -28.62
N ALA A 46 12.16 1.51 -29.79
CA ALA A 46 10.96 1.37 -30.61
C ALA A 46 10.88 -0.04 -31.20
N LEU A 47 9.83 -0.80 -30.87
CA LEU A 47 9.67 -2.20 -31.27
C LEU A 47 8.96 -2.35 -32.63
N ARG A 48 8.70 -1.25 -33.34
CA ARG A 48 8.02 -1.24 -34.65
C ARG A 48 8.70 -2.20 -35.62
N GLY A 49 7.88 -3.04 -36.26
CA GLY A 49 8.33 -3.96 -37.31
C GLY A 49 9.01 -5.24 -36.82
N LEU A 50 9.25 -5.37 -35.51
CA LEU A 50 9.65 -6.65 -34.91
C LEU A 50 8.43 -7.60 -34.83
N ARG A 51 8.68 -8.90 -34.82
CA ARG A 51 7.66 -9.91 -34.55
C ARG A 51 7.39 -9.96 -33.05
N THR A 52 6.17 -10.35 -32.67
CA THR A 52 5.78 -10.51 -31.25
C THR A 52 6.64 -11.52 -30.48
N THR A 53 7.23 -12.49 -31.19
CA THR A 53 8.12 -13.53 -30.66
C THR A 53 9.59 -13.13 -30.63
N ASP A 54 9.96 -11.98 -31.20
CA ASP A 54 11.34 -11.52 -31.24
C ASP A 54 11.82 -11.02 -29.86
N GLN A 55 13.12 -10.79 -29.76
CA GLN A 55 13.75 -10.10 -28.63
C GLN A 55 14.09 -8.66 -29.03
N CYS A 56 14.03 -7.76 -28.07
CA CYS A 56 14.47 -6.37 -28.27
C CYS A 56 15.98 -6.35 -28.59
N PRO A 57 16.41 -5.71 -29.69
CA PRO A 57 17.81 -5.73 -30.13
C PRO A 57 18.76 -4.99 -29.16
N GLU A 58 18.25 -4.06 -28.36
CA GLU A 58 19.06 -3.27 -27.41
C GLU A 58 19.30 -3.99 -26.07
N CYS A 59 18.30 -4.73 -25.57
CA CYS A 59 18.35 -5.27 -24.20
C CYS A 59 18.03 -6.76 -24.07
N GLY A 60 17.70 -7.43 -25.17
CA GLY A 60 17.34 -8.84 -25.22
C GLY A 60 16.00 -9.20 -24.55
N ALA A 61 15.22 -8.23 -24.06
CA ALA A 61 13.92 -8.51 -23.45
C ALA A 61 12.92 -9.00 -24.52
N PRO A 62 12.09 -10.02 -24.24
CA PRO A 62 11.10 -10.50 -25.20
C PRO A 62 10.07 -9.41 -25.53
N VAL A 63 9.74 -9.26 -26.81
CA VAL A 63 8.78 -8.26 -27.32
C VAL A 63 7.39 -8.45 -26.71
N GLY A 64 6.97 -9.71 -26.52
CA GLY A 64 5.72 -10.09 -25.84
C GLY A 64 5.48 -9.39 -24.50
N ASN A 65 6.52 -9.17 -23.69
CA ASN A 65 6.38 -8.49 -22.40
C ASN A 65 6.00 -7.01 -22.56
N SER A 66 6.45 -6.37 -23.64
CA SER A 66 6.07 -4.97 -23.92
C SER A 66 4.67 -4.88 -24.52
N LEU A 67 4.24 -5.89 -25.28
CA LEU A 67 2.87 -6.00 -25.82
C LEU A 67 1.82 -6.19 -24.72
N ALA A 68 2.15 -6.93 -23.66
CA ALA A 68 1.30 -7.05 -22.47
C ALA A 68 1.11 -5.71 -21.73
N GLY A 69 1.86 -4.67 -22.10
CA GLY A 69 1.76 -3.34 -21.51
C GLY A 69 2.24 -3.31 -20.06
N PRO A 70 1.76 -2.36 -19.25
CA PRO A 70 2.22 -2.21 -17.87
C PRO A 70 1.61 -3.24 -16.90
N LEU A 71 1.04 -4.35 -17.37
CA LEU A 71 0.39 -5.33 -16.51
C LEU A 71 1.41 -6.05 -15.60
N LEU A 72 1.00 -6.33 -14.36
CA LEU A 72 1.83 -7.07 -13.40
C LEU A 72 2.07 -8.52 -13.81
N VAL A 73 1.22 -9.11 -14.65
CA VAL A 73 1.36 -10.50 -15.13
C VAL A 73 2.63 -10.73 -15.95
N ALA A 74 3.12 -9.68 -16.62
CA ALA A 74 4.36 -9.73 -17.40
C ALA A 74 5.62 -9.38 -16.57
N SER A 75 5.46 -9.13 -15.28
CA SER A 75 6.56 -8.81 -14.37
C SER A 75 7.25 -10.08 -13.87
N ASP A 76 8.49 -9.95 -13.42
CA ASP A 76 9.27 -11.07 -12.88
C ASP A 76 8.59 -11.72 -11.65
N VAL A 77 8.57 -13.06 -11.60
CA VAL A 77 7.89 -13.81 -10.54
C VAL A 77 8.54 -13.59 -9.17
N MET A 78 9.86 -13.37 -9.11
CA MET A 78 10.54 -13.08 -7.84
C MET A 78 10.18 -11.70 -7.31
N TYR A 79 10.02 -10.71 -8.21
CA TYR A 79 9.48 -9.40 -7.85
C TYR A 79 8.04 -9.51 -7.30
N LEU A 80 7.15 -10.24 -7.97
CA LEU A 80 5.77 -10.41 -7.51
C LEU A 80 5.68 -11.08 -6.13
N ARG A 81 6.50 -12.10 -5.86
CA ARG A 81 6.60 -12.74 -4.54
C ARG A 81 7.10 -11.79 -3.46
N LYS A 82 8.01 -10.87 -3.80
CA LYS A 82 8.51 -9.88 -2.85
C LYS A 82 7.44 -8.84 -2.49
N LEU A 83 6.65 -8.43 -3.48
CA LEU A 83 5.49 -7.57 -3.30
C LEU A 83 4.42 -8.23 -2.42
N GLU A 84 4.10 -9.50 -2.68
CA GLU A 84 3.18 -10.31 -1.86
C GLU A 84 3.64 -10.43 -0.40
N ARG A 85 4.92 -10.76 -0.19
CA ARG A 85 5.50 -10.84 1.16
C ARG A 85 5.43 -9.49 1.89
N GLY A 86 5.74 -8.39 1.19
CA GLY A 86 5.60 -7.04 1.74
C GLY A 86 4.18 -6.74 2.19
N ALA A 87 3.19 -7.05 1.35
CA ALA A 87 1.77 -6.86 1.66
C ALA A 87 1.34 -7.72 2.87
N TYR A 88 1.80 -8.97 2.95
CA TYR A 88 1.51 -9.85 4.09
C TYR A 88 2.09 -9.31 5.41
N ILE A 89 3.32 -8.79 5.39
CA ILE A 89 3.96 -8.18 6.57
C ILE A 89 3.17 -6.97 7.02
N VAL A 90 2.81 -6.05 6.11
CA VAL A 90 2.00 -4.87 6.45
C VAL A 90 0.65 -5.27 7.02
N ARG A 91 -0.01 -6.30 6.44
CA ARG A 91 -1.26 -6.84 6.97
C ARG A 91 -1.11 -7.37 8.40
N ALA A 92 -0.06 -8.14 8.68
CA ALA A 92 0.22 -8.63 10.03
C ALA A 92 0.45 -7.47 11.03
N CYS A 93 1.16 -6.42 10.61
CA CYS A 93 1.38 -5.23 11.43
C CYS A 93 0.08 -4.48 11.76
N LEU A 94 -0.90 -4.48 10.86
CA LEU A 94 -2.22 -3.89 11.12
C LEU A 94 -3.00 -4.66 12.20
N ILE A 95 -2.90 -5.99 12.23
CA ILE A 95 -3.50 -6.80 13.30
C ILE A 95 -2.86 -6.48 14.65
N VAL A 96 -1.52 -6.42 14.69
CA VAL A 96 -0.78 -6.06 15.91
C VAL A 96 -1.16 -4.65 16.38
N LEU A 97 -1.31 -3.70 15.44
CA LEU A 97 -1.73 -2.33 15.75
C LEU A 97 -3.14 -2.28 16.36
N LEU A 98 -4.09 -3.05 15.83
CA LEU A 98 -5.44 -3.17 16.41
C LEU A 98 -5.40 -3.75 17.83
N ALA A 99 -4.57 -4.76 18.07
CA ALA A 99 -4.37 -5.32 19.42
C ALA A 99 -3.77 -4.27 20.39
N VAL A 100 -2.81 -3.47 19.91
CA VAL A 100 -2.23 -2.37 20.69
C VAL A 100 -3.27 -1.31 21.06
N PHE A 101 -4.19 -0.95 20.15
CA PHE A 101 -5.29 -0.05 20.48
C PHE A 101 -6.23 -0.62 21.55
N ALA A 102 -6.53 -1.92 21.50
CA ALA A 102 -7.33 -2.57 22.53
C ALA A 102 -6.64 -2.53 23.90
N ILE A 103 -5.33 -2.83 23.95
CA ILE A 103 -4.54 -2.74 25.19
C ILE A 103 -4.46 -1.30 25.71
N PHE A 104 -4.35 -0.31 24.82
CA PHE A 104 -4.33 1.10 25.19
C PHE A 104 -5.60 1.51 25.93
N VAL A 105 -6.78 1.03 25.49
CA VAL A 105 -8.05 1.26 26.20
C VAL A 105 -8.00 0.67 27.62
N LEU A 106 -7.46 -0.55 27.79
CA LEU A 106 -7.32 -1.18 29.11
C LEU A 106 -6.40 -0.38 30.05
N ILE A 107 -5.32 0.19 29.54
CA ILE A 107 -4.40 1.05 30.31
C ILE A 107 -5.13 2.31 30.79
N VAL A 108 -5.90 2.95 29.91
CA VAL A 108 -6.71 4.13 30.26
C VAL A 108 -7.77 3.79 31.32
N CYS A 109 -8.28 2.55 31.33
CA CYS A 109 -9.19 2.05 32.36
C CYS A 109 -8.50 1.71 33.71
N GLY A 110 -7.23 2.04 33.89
CA GLY A 110 -6.52 1.90 35.17
C GLY A 110 -5.61 0.68 35.28
N LEU A 111 -5.46 -0.12 34.21
CA LEU A 111 -4.51 -1.23 34.19
C LEU A 111 -3.09 -0.70 33.99
N THR A 112 -2.48 -0.24 35.08
CA THR A 112 -1.10 0.27 35.10
C THR A 112 -0.08 -0.86 35.00
N GLY A 113 1.13 -0.57 34.50
CA GLY A 113 2.23 -1.54 34.41
C GLY A 113 2.46 -2.18 33.03
N LEU A 114 1.51 -2.11 32.10
CA LEU A 114 1.68 -2.63 30.73
C LEU A 114 2.48 -1.70 29.79
N GLY A 115 2.77 -0.47 30.22
CA GLY A 115 3.41 0.56 29.40
C GLY A 115 4.70 0.09 28.70
N PRO A 116 5.71 -0.42 29.42
CA PRO A 116 6.96 -0.88 28.81
C PRO A 116 6.75 -2.00 27.78
N VAL A 117 5.84 -2.94 28.05
CA VAL A 117 5.52 -4.04 27.14
C VAL A 117 4.93 -3.51 25.84
N VAL A 118 3.96 -2.58 25.94
CA VAL A 118 3.37 -1.92 24.78
C VAL A 118 4.42 -1.16 23.97
N SER A 119 5.37 -0.49 24.63
CA SER A 119 6.46 0.21 23.93
C SER A 119 7.34 -0.73 23.13
N VAL A 120 7.73 -1.89 23.68
CA VAL A 120 8.52 -2.90 22.96
C VAL A 120 7.75 -3.45 21.75
N ILE A 121 6.46 -3.78 21.94
CA ILE A 121 5.59 -4.24 20.85
C ILE A 121 5.49 -3.18 19.75
N GLN A 122 5.31 -1.90 20.10
CA GLN A 122 5.22 -0.81 19.13
C GLN A 122 6.52 -0.62 18.34
N VAL A 123 7.69 -0.72 18.98
CA VAL A 123 8.99 -0.65 18.29
C VAL A 123 9.13 -1.81 17.30
N GLY A 124 8.87 -3.05 17.76
CA GLY A 124 8.91 -4.22 16.89
C GLY A 124 7.94 -4.10 15.71
N ASN A 125 6.71 -3.66 15.97
CA ASN A 125 5.70 -3.43 14.93
C ASN A 125 6.12 -2.36 13.93
N GLY A 126 6.71 -1.25 14.38
CA GLY A 126 7.16 -0.19 13.48
C GLY A 126 8.33 -0.62 12.60
N VAL A 127 9.28 -1.41 13.12
CA VAL A 127 10.36 -2.02 12.32
C VAL A 127 9.79 -3.00 11.29
N ALA A 128 8.86 -3.86 11.69
CA ALA A 128 8.21 -4.80 10.78
C ALA A 128 7.41 -4.06 9.68
N ALA A 129 6.67 -3.01 10.04
CA ALA A 129 5.96 -2.18 9.09
C ALA A 129 6.91 -1.47 8.12
N LEU A 130 8.05 -0.95 8.60
CA LEU A 130 9.11 -0.36 7.76
C LEU A 130 9.62 -1.36 6.71
N ILE A 131 9.92 -2.60 7.13
CA ILE A 131 10.34 -3.67 6.22
C ILE A 131 9.24 -3.99 5.21
N GLY A 132 8.00 -4.14 5.67
CA GLY A 132 6.84 -4.44 4.82
C GLY A 132 6.62 -3.39 3.74
N TRP A 133 6.58 -2.11 4.11
CA TRP A 133 6.42 -1.00 3.17
C TRP A 133 7.65 -0.82 2.26
N TRP A 134 8.86 -1.10 2.74
CA TRP A 134 10.07 -1.06 1.91
C TRP A 134 10.05 -2.13 0.81
N MET A 135 9.63 -3.35 1.16
CA MET A 135 9.46 -4.45 0.20
C MET A 135 8.31 -4.17 -0.77
N LEU A 136 7.18 -3.66 -0.27
CA LEU A 136 6.02 -3.32 -1.11
C LEU A 136 6.36 -2.23 -2.13
N SER A 137 7.25 -1.32 -1.75
CA SER A 137 7.68 -0.17 -2.56
C SER A 137 8.95 -0.46 -3.36
N GLU A 138 9.26 -1.71 -3.71
CA GLU A 138 10.40 -2.02 -4.57
C GLU A 138 10.16 -1.61 -6.04
N PRO A 139 11.19 -1.08 -6.75
CA PRO A 139 11.07 -0.86 -8.18
C PRO A 139 10.89 -2.16 -8.96
N ASP A 140 9.91 -2.12 -9.85
CA ASP A 140 9.68 -3.20 -10.80
C ASP A 140 10.84 -3.25 -11.81
N PRO A 141 11.55 -4.38 -11.91
CA PRO A 141 12.67 -4.52 -12.84
C PRO A 141 12.27 -4.33 -14.31
N ALA A 142 10.98 -4.43 -14.65
CA ALA A 142 10.47 -4.21 -16.01
C ALA A 142 10.60 -2.75 -16.48
N PHE A 143 10.62 -1.76 -15.56
CA PHE A 143 10.57 -0.32 -15.89
C PHE A 143 11.89 0.43 -15.66
N ARG A 144 13.02 -0.08 -16.19
CA ARG A 144 14.32 0.58 -15.99
C ARG A 144 14.47 1.90 -16.72
N SER A 145 13.90 2.02 -17.92
CA SER A 145 14.09 3.20 -18.79
C SER A 145 12.80 3.97 -19.06
N PHE A 146 11.64 3.29 -18.99
CA PHE A 146 10.35 3.95 -19.15
C PHE A 146 9.89 4.61 -17.86
N LYS A 147 9.12 5.70 -17.98
CA LYS A 147 8.61 6.47 -16.84
C LYS A 147 7.66 5.61 -16.00
N ASP A 148 8.17 5.04 -14.92
CA ASP A 148 7.36 4.27 -13.95
C ASP A 148 6.24 5.18 -13.40
N PRO A 149 4.95 4.88 -13.65
CA PRO A 149 3.84 5.68 -13.16
C PRO A 149 3.83 5.76 -11.62
N GLY A 150 4.38 4.76 -10.91
CA GLY A 150 4.49 4.73 -9.45
C GLY A 150 5.76 5.36 -8.87
N GLY A 151 6.71 5.82 -9.71
CA GLY A 151 8.05 6.21 -9.27
C GLY A 151 8.08 7.35 -8.25
N VAL A 152 7.24 8.38 -8.42
CA VAL A 152 7.16 9.52 -7.49
C VAL A 152 6.59 9.09 -6.14
N SER A 153 5.46 8.37 -6.13
CA SER A 153 4.82 7.90 -4.89
C SER A 153 5.74 6.98 -4.09
N ARG A 154 6.49 6.10 -4.78
CA ARG A 154 7.52 5.26 -4.16
C ARG A 154 8.63 6.08 -3.52
N LYS A 155 9.14 7.10 -4.21
CA LYS A 155 10.22 7.96 -3.69
C LYS A 155 9.77 8.68 -2.43
N VAL A 156 8.57 9.27 -2.44
CA VAL A 156 7.98 9.94 -1.26
C VAL A 156 7.82 8.93 -0.12
N LEU A 157 7.24 7.75 -0.39
CA LEU A 157 7.06 6.70 0.61
C LEU A 157 8.37 6.27 1.26
N ARG A 158 9.44 6.07 0.48
CA ARG A 158 10.76 5.69 1.03
C ARG A 158 11.39 6.80 1.87
N ILE A 159 11.25 8.06 1.45
CA ILE A 159 11.75 9.20 2.24
C ILE A 159 11.00 9.27 3.58
N THR A 160 9.68 9.11 3.59
CA THR A 160 8.90 9.13 4.84
C THR A 160 9.24 7.96 5.76
N LEU A 161 9.51 6.77 5.21
CA LEU A 161 9.96 5.61 5.98
C LEU A 161 11.30 5.88 6.69
N VAL A 162 12.26 6.53 6.02
CA VAL A 162 13.54 6.91 6.64
C VAL A 162 13.32 7.93 7.76
N ILE A 163 12.47 8.94 7.54
CA ILE A 163 12.13 9.94 8.56
C ILE A 163 11.50 9.25 9.79
N GLN A 164 10.59 8.29 9.58
CA GLN A 164 9.97 7.52 10.66
C GLN A 164 10.98 6.67 11.43
N LEU A 165 11.93 6.04 10.74
CA LEU A 165 12.99 5.29 11.40
C LEU A 165 13.85 6.20 12.30
N CYS A 166 14.26 7.37 11.79
CA CYS A 166 15.00 8.35 12.57
C CYS A 166 14.19 8.83 13.79
N ALA A 167 12.90 9.13 13.61
CA ALA A 167 12.02 9.53 14.70
C ALA A 167 11.83 8.43 15.74
N MET A 168 11.73 7.17 15.32
CA MET A 168 11.63 6.02 16.23
C MET A 168 12.91 5.88 17.08
N ILE A 169 14.08 5.99 16.46
CA ILE A 169 15.37 5.94 17.18
C ILE A 169 15.48 7.10 18.17
N ALA A 170 15.11 8.32 17.77
CA ALA A 170 15.13 9.49 18.63
C ALA A 170 14.17 9.34 19.83
N ASN A 171 12.95 8.83 19.60
CA ASN A 171 12.00 8.57 20.67
C ASN A 171 12.47 7.47 21.62
N LEU A 172 13.09 6.40 21.10
CA LEU A 172 13.69 5.35 21.92
C LEU A 172 14.81 5.91 22.80
N GLY A 173 15.74 6.68 22.24
CA GLY A 173 16.81 7.36 22.98
C GLY A 173 16.26 8.33 24.04
N GLY A 174 15.25 9.12 23.67
CA GLY A 174 14.55 10.01 24.61
C GLY A 174 13.92 9.27 25.78
N ASN A 175 13.26 8.14 25.53
CA ASN A 175 12.68 7.32 26.59
C ASN A 175 13.77 6.68 27.47
N LEU A 176 14.90 6.25 26.90
CA LEU A 176 16.02 5.71 27.68
C LEU A 176 16.68 6.77 28.57
N THR A 177 16.91 7.99 28.06
CA THR A 177 17.55 9.06 28.86
C THR A 177 16.74 9.44 30.10
N ARG A 178 15.40 9.34 30.06
CA ARG A 178 14.51 9.57 31.22
C ARG A 178 14.78 8.63 32.40
N PHE A 179 15.40 7.48 32.18
CA PHE A 179 15.80 6.57 33.26
C PHE A 179 17.10 6.98 33.96
N PHE A 180 17.97 7.76 33.29
CA PHE A 180 19.32 8.07 33.79
C PHE A 180 19.50 9.53 34.20
N VAL A 181 18.66 10.44 33.70
CA VAL A 181 18.78 11.89 33.97
C VAL A 181 17.72 12.34 34.97
N PRO A 182 18.10 12.91 36.13
CA PRO A 182 17.16 13.51 37.07
C PRO A 182 16.33 14.63 36.41
N VAL A 183 15.06 14.73 36.79
CA VAL A 183 13.98 15.51 36.16
C VAL A 183 14.32 16.99 35.88
N GLY A 184 15.33 17.57 36.54
CA GLY A 184 15.72 18.99 36.41
C GLY A 184 16.60 19.36 35.20
N GLY A 185 17.21 18.40 34.50
CA GLY A 185 18.23 18.69 33.47
C GLY A 185 17.77 18.62 32.00
N VAL A 186 16.52 18.25 31.72
CA VAL A 186 16.09 17.78 30.38
C VAL A 186 15.60 18.89 29.45
N GLY A 187 15.72 20.16 29.85
CA GLY A 187 14.99 21.28 29.24
C GLY A 187 15.15 21.39 27.71
N THR A 188 16.37 21.44 27.19
CA THR A 188 16.60 21.66 25.75
C THR A 188 16.45 20.39 24.92
N ALA A 189 16.99 19.26 25.40
CA ALA A 189 16.91 17.98 24.69
C ALA A 189 15.46 17.48 24.56
N ALA A 190 14.63 17.64 25.59
CA ALA A 190 13.22 17.28 25.53
C ALA A 190 12.45 18.11 24.48
N GLN A 191 12.76 19.40 24.35
CA GLN A 191 12.13 20.26 23.35
C GLN A 191 12.50 19.85 21.92
N ILE A 192 13.77 19.48 21.68
CA ILE A 192 14.20 18.98 20.37
C ILE A 192 13.47 17.66 20.02
N ILE A 193 13.39 16.72 20.97
CA ILE A 193 12.68 15.46 20.76
C ILE A 193 11.19 15.71 20.47
N GLN A 194 10.56 16.66 21.17
CA GLN A 194 9.18 17.03 20.94
C GLN A 194 8.95 17.58 19.52
N LEU A 195 9.84 18.45 19.04
CA LEU A 195 9.78 18.98 17.67
C LEU A 195 9.96 17.86 16.63
N LEU A 196 10.89 16.93 16.85
CA LEU A 196 11.08 15.76 15.98
C LEU A 196 9.84 14.87 15.94
N SER A 197 9.17 14.67 17.08
CA SER A 197 7.93 13.90 17.15
C SER A 197 6.79 14.57 16.39
N MET A 198 6.69 15.90 16.38
CA MET A 198 5.72 16.61 15.54
C MET A 198 5.96 16.40 14.05
N LEU A 199 7.23 16.45 13.61
CA LEU A 199 7.61 16.17 12.22
C LEU A 199 7.32 14.71 11.84
N ALA A 200 7.50 13.78 12.78
CA ALA A 200 7.20 12.36 12.57
C ALA A 200 5.70 12.11 12.34
N ILE A 201 4.82 12.83 13.06
CA ILE A 201 3.37 12.76 12.85
C ILE A 201 3.02 13.24 11.44
N LEU A 202 3.58 14.36 10.99
CA LEU A 202 3.35 14.85 9.63
C LEU A 202 3.85 13.85 8.58
N ALA A 203 5.05 13.29 8.77
CA ALA A 203 5.60 12.26 7.91
C ALA A 203 4.72 11.01 7.85
N TRP A 204 4.06 10.64 8.96
CA TRP A 204 3.10 9.53 9.01
C TRP A 204 1.86 9.76 8.15
N PHE A 205 1.28 10.96 8.17
CA PHE A 205 0.17 11.29 7.26
C PHE A 205 0.60 11.27 5.78
N ILE A 206 1.76 11.85 5.46
CA ILE A 206 2.31 11.83 4.09
C ILE A 206 2.56 10.38 3.64
N GLN A 207 3.09 9.54 4.54
CA GLN A 207 3.33 8.12 4.26
C GLN A 207 2.06 7.37 3.92
N ILE A 208 0.98 7.57 4.69
CA ILE A 208 -0.31 6.92 4.41
C ILE A 208 -0.83 7.32 3.04
N PHE A 209 -0.80 8.62 2.73
CA PHE A 209 -1.28 9.13 1.45
C PHE A 209 -0.44 8.63 0.26
N ALA A 210 0.89 8.63 0.41
CA ALA A 210 1.81 8.09 -0.58
C ALA A 210 1.62 6.58 -0.77
N GLY A 211 1.41 5.84 0.33
CA GLY A 211 1.12 4.41 0.33
C GLY A 211 -0.17 4.07 -0.42
N LEU A 212 -1.26 4.78 -0.16
CA LEU A 212 -2.54 4.58 -0.88
C LEU A 212 -2.45 4.96 -2.35
N THR A 213 -1.78 6.07 -2.67
CA THR A 213 -1.57 6.48 -4.06
C THR A 213 -0.71 5.44 -4.81
N TYR A 214 0.28 4.86 -4.13
CA TYR A 214 1.08 3.78 -4.69
C TYR A 214 0.24 2.51 -4.91
N ILE A 215 -0.58 2.10 -3.94
CA ILE A 215 -1.43 0.91 -4.05
C ILE A 215 -2.48 1.08 -5.16
N SER A 216 -3.12 2.25 -5.29
CA SER A 216 -4.05 2.54 -6.39
C SER A 216 -3.38 2.38 -7.76
N ARG A 217 -2.20 2.99 -7.97
CA ARG A 217 -1.45 2.84 -9.23
C ARG A 217 -0.96 1.41 -9.47
N LEU A 218 -0.66 0.68 -8.41
CA LEU A 218 -0.29 -0.72 -8.49
C LEU A 218 -1.51 -1.58 -8.87
N ALA A 219 -2.69 -1.25 -8.34
CA ALA A 219 -3.95 -1.92 -8.64
C ALA A 219 -4.38 -1.71 -10.10
N ASP A 220 -4.13 -0.55 -10.69
CA ASP A 220 -4.38 -0.28 -12.12
C ASP A 220 -3.61 -1.25 -13.05
N ARG A 221 -2.55 -1.89 -12.55
CA ARG A 221 -1.74 -2.88 -13.28
C ARG A 221 -2.24 -4.32 -13.09
N ILE A 222 -3.24 -4.53 -12.23
CA ILE A 222 -3.93 -5.80 -12.02
C ILE A 222 -5.23 -5.73 -12.85
N PRO A 223 -5.63 -6.79 -13.57
CA PRO A 223 -6.89 -6.82 -14.32
C PRO A 223 -8.10 -6.95 -13.36
N ASP A 224 -8.22 -6.04 -12.41
CA ASP A 224 -9.34 -5.91 -11.46
C ASP A 224 -9.46 -4.46 -11.00
N THR A 225 -10.51 -3.79 -11.46
CA THR A 225 -10.76 -2.37 -11.17
C THR A 225 -11.26 -2.13 -9.73
N GLY A 226 -11.70 -3.17 -9.01
CA GLY A 226 -12.30 -3.01 -7.68
C GLY A 226 -11.31 -2.47 -6.64
N ILE A 227 -10.07 -2.96 -6.65
CA ILE A 227 -9.05 -2.56 -5.67
C ILE A 227 -8.63 -1.10 -5.89
N ALA A 228 -8.50 -0.67 -7.15
CA ALA A 228 -8.14 0.70 -7.49
C ALA A 228 -9.20 1.67 -6.94
N HIS A 229 -10.49 1.38 -7.18
CA HIS A 229 -11.59 2.19 -6.67
C HIS A 229 -11.61 2.25 -5.14
N THR A 230 -11.45 1.11 -4.44
CA THR A 230 -11.41 1.10 -2.96
C THR A 230 -10.24 1.92 -2.42
N ALA A 231 -9.06 1.85 -3.05
CA ALA A 231 -7.90 2.64 -2.63
C ALA A 231 -8.11 4.16 -2.86
N GLU A 232 -8.76 4.56 -3.95
CA GLU A 232 -9.09 5.96 -4.21
C GLU A 232 -10.15 6.52 -3.26
N GLU A 233 -11.18 5.73 -2.96
CA GLU A 233 -12.22 6.09 -2.00
C GLU A 233 -11.62 6.29 -0.61
N LEU A 234 -10.77 5.35 -0.16
CA LEU A 234 -10.07 5.45 1.13
C LEU A 234 -9.13 6.67 1.17
N ARG A 235 -8.43 6.97 0.07
CA ARG A 235 -7.59 8.17 -0.04
C ARG A 235 -8.41 9.44 0.15
N SER A 236 -9.59 9.53 -0.47
CA SER A 236 -10.49 10.68 -0.33
C SER A 236 -10.99 10.83 1.12
N GLN A 237 -11.42 9.73 1.75
CA GLN A 237 -11.89 9.72 3.14
C GLN A 237 -10.80 10.18 4.13
N ILE A 238 -9.55 9.75 3.94
CA ILE A 238 -8.43 10.19 4.79
C ILE A 238 -8.16 11.68 4.63
N LEU A 239 -8.20 12.21 3.41
CA LEU A 239 -8.01 13.64 3.17
C LEU A 239 -9.10 14.47 3.86
N ILE A 240 -10.36 14.07 3.71
CA ILE A 240 -11.49 14.73 4.38
C ILE A 240 -11.30 14.67 5.89
N THR A 241 -10.94 13.51 6.44
CA THR A 241 -10.74 13.37 7.89
C THR A 241 -9.57 14.22 8.40
N LEU A 242 -8.48 14.30 7.63
CA LEU A 242 -7.33 15.13 7.97
C LEU A 242 -7.72 16.61 8.03
N ILE A 243 -8.50 17.09 7.06
CA ILE A 243 -9.00 18.48 7.04
C ILE A 243 -9.90 18.75 8.25
N ILE A 244 -10.84 17.86 8.54
CA ILE A 244 -11.73 17.97 9.70
C ILE A 244 -10.93 17.94 11.01
N GLY A 245 -9.93 17.05 11.11
CA GLY A 245 -9.05 16.95 12.28
C GLY A 245 -8.24 18.20 12.53
N ILE A 246 -7.64 18.78 11.47
CA ILE A 246 -6.89 20.04 11.56
C ILE A 246 -7.82 21.19 11.98
N ALA A 247 -9.00 21.30 11.38
CA ALA A 247 -9.99 22.32 11.76
C ALA A 247 -10.44 22.16 13.22
N GLY A 248 -10.68 20.91 13.65
CA GLY A 248 -11.04 20.59 15.03
C GLY A 248 -9.95 21.00 16.03
N VAL A 249 -8.68 20.72 15.74
CA VAL A 249 -7.54 21.16 16.58
C VAL A 249 -7.45 22.69 16.62
N ALA A 250 -7.61 23.36 15.47
CA ALA A 250 -7.55 24.82 15.40
C ALA A 250 -8.65 25.51 16.23
N ILE A 251 -9.85 24.91 16.32
CA ILE A 251 -10.96 25.40 17.15
C ILE A 251 -10.76 25.01 18.63
N ALA A 252 -10.23 23.82 18.91
CA ALA A 252 -10.05 23.33 20.27
C ALA A 252 -9.03 24.14 21.07
N ILE A 253 -7.95 24.62 20.44
CA ILE A 253 -6.90 25.42 21.11
C ILE A 253 -7.45 26.69 21.78
N PRO A 254 -8.20 27.59 21.11
CA PRO A 254 -8.75 28.78 21.76
C PRO A 254 -9.84 28.46 22.78
N VAL A 255 -10.68 27.44 22.54
CA VAL A 255 -11.71 27.01 23.51
C VAL A 255 -11.08 26.47 24.79
N ALA A 256 -9.98 25.72 24.67
CA ALA A 256 -9.19 25.21 25.79
C ALA A 256 -8.65 26.32 26.69
N MET A 257 -8.31 27.49 26.12
CA MET A 257 -7.83 28.63 26.88
C MET A 257 -8.94 29.31 27.70
N LEU A 258 -10.21 29.06 27.38
CA LEU A 258 -11.35 29.78 27.97
C LEU A 258 -12.08 29.00 29.07
N VAL A 259 -11.90 27.67 29.21
CA VAL A 259 -12.78 26.86 30.07
C VAL A 259 -12.04 25.74 30.82
N SER A 260 -12.40 25.52 32.08
CA SER A 260 -12.06 24.33 32.90
C SER A 260 -12.64 23.01 32.35
N VAL A 261 -13.45 23.05 31.28
CA VAL A 261 -14.05 21.90 30.57
C VAL A 261 -13.06 21.24 29.58
N PHE A 262 -11.82 21.72 29.52
CA PHE A 262 -10.75 21.22 28.65
C PHE A 262 -10.59 19.69 28.68
N MET A 263 -10.63 19.09 29.87
CA MET A 263 -10.46 17.64 30.03
C MET A 263 -11.57 16.83 29.34
N CYS A 264 -12.83 17.29 29.42
CA CYS A 264 -13.94 16.59 28.78
C CYS A 264 -13.86 16.65 27.26
N VAL A 265 -13.52 17.82 26.70
CA VAL A 265 -13.39 17.99 25.23
C VAL A 265 -12.22 17.17 24.70
N PHE A 266 -11.08 17.18 25.38
CA PHE A 266 -9.92 16.37 25.00
C PHE A 266 -10.23 14.88 25.04
N PHE A 267 -10.95 14.42 26.08
CA PHE A 267 -11.34 13.03 26.21
C PHE A 267 -12.28 12.56 25.09
N LEU A 268 -13.30 13.36 24.75
CA LEU A 268 -14.19 13.07 23.63
C LEU A 268 -13.44 13.06 22.29
N GLY A 269 -12.52 14.01 22.09
CA GLY A 269 -11.66 14.05 20.91
C GLY A 269 -10.75 12.83 20.79
N ALA A 270 -10.17 12.36 21.91
CA ALA A 270 -9.34 11.16 21.94
C ALA A 270 -10.15 9.90 21.60
N ILE A 271 -11.39 9.78 22.09
CA ILE A 271 -12.28 8.67 21.72
C ILE A 271 -12.61 8.72 20.23
N GLY A 272 -12.98 9.89 19.71
CA GLY A 272 -13.27 10.07 18.28
C GLY A 272 -12.08 9.68 17.40
N TYR A 273 -10.88 10.11 17.79
CA TYR A 273 -9.64 9.74 17.10
C TYR A 273 -9.36 8.24 17.16
N LEU A 274 -9.57 7.59 18.31
CA LEU A 274 -9.39 6.15 18.47
C LEU A 274 -10.34 5.36 17.55
N ILE A 275 -11.63 5.72 17.53
CA ILE A 275 -12.62 5.09 16.65
C ILE A 275 -12.19 5.24 15.20
N TRP A 276 -11.82 6.46 14.79
CA TRP A 276 -11.35 6.71 13.44
C TRP A 276 -10.11 5.88 13.08
N ALA A 277 -9.12 5.81 13.98
CA ALA A 277 -7.90 5.05 13.75
C ALA A 277 -8.17 3.55 13.60
N VAL A 278 -9.10 2.99 14.39
CA VAL A 278 -9.54 1.59 14.28
C VAL A 278 -10.23 1.35 12.94
N VAL A 279 -11.17 2.22 12.56
CA VAL A 279 -11.87 2.13 11.27
C VAL A 279 -10.87 2.17 10.12
N LEU A 280 -9.93 3.11 10.13
CA LEU A 280 -8.87 3.21 9.13
C LEU A 280 -8.02 1.93 9.07
N CYS A 281 -7.65 1.36 10.21
CA CYS A 281 -6.89 0.11 10.25
C CYS A 281 -7.66 -1.07 9.65
N VAL A 282 -8.97 -1.17 9.91
CA VAL A 282 -9.85 -2.20 9.33
C VAL A 282 -9.95 -2.05 7.81
N PHE A 283 -10.15 -0.83 7.31
CA PHE A 283 -10.16 -0.57 5.86
C PHE A 283 -8.82 -0.92 5.20
N MET A 284 -7.70 -0.49 5.80
CA MET A 284 -6.37 -0.83 5.31
C MET A 284 -6.12 -2.35 5.34
N TYR A 285 -6.62 -3.06 6.36
CA TYR A 285 -6.51 -4.51 6.46
C TYR A 285 -7.27 -5.22 5.34
N ASN A 286 -8.51 -4.78 5.06
CA ASN A 286 -9.33 -5.31 3.97
C ASN A 286 -8.67 -5.06 2.62
N LEU A 287 -8.15 -3.85 2.39
CA LEU A 287 -7.43 -3.49 1.18
C LEU A 287 -6.19 -4.37 0.97
N MET A 288 -5.37 -4.58 2.01
CA MET A 288 -4.18 -5.43 1.94
C MET A 288 -4.54 -6.90 1.73
N THR A 289 -5.66 -7.38 2.30
CA THR A 289 -6.15 -8.74 2.09
C THR A 289 -6.60 -8.96 0.64
N ALA A 290 -7.35 -8.01 0.08
CA ALA A 290 -7.76 -8.04 -1.32
C ALA A 290 -6.53 -8.01 -2.25
N LEU A 291 -5.55 -7.14 -1.98
CA LEU A 291 -4.30 -7.05 -2.74
C LEU A 291 -3.52 -8.38 -2.71
N CYS A 292 -3.36 -9.00 -1.55
CA CYS A 292 -2.67 -10.29 -1.43
C CYS A 292 -3.34 -11.38 -2.27
N GLY A 293 -4.67 -11.49 -2.20
CA GLY A 293 -5.42 -12.48 -2.96
C GLY A 293 -5.27 -12.30 -4.47
N LYS A 294 -5.30 -11.05 -4.96
CA LYS A 294 -5.09 -10.78 -6.39
C LYS A 294 -3.65 -10.98 -6.84
N LEU A 295 -2.66 -10.65 -6.01
CA LEU A 295 -1.26 -10.92 -6.31
C LEU A 295 -0.99 -12.42 -6.46
N GLN A 296 -1.60 -13.28 -5.64
CA GLN A 296 -1.49 -14.74 -5.77
C GLN A 296 -2.04 -15.26 -7.10
N ASN A 297 -3.18 -14.72 -7.55
CA ASN A 297 -3.76 -15.05 -8.84
C ASN A 297 -2.82 -14.62 -9.99
N VAL A 298 -2.27 -13.41 -9.92
CA VAL A 298 -1.32 -12.90 -10.92
C VAL A 298 -0.02 -13.73 -10.94
N ILE A 299 0.52 -14.12 -9.78
CA ILE A 299 1.70 -14.99 -9.70
C ILE A 299 1.43 -16.35 -10.34
N THR A 300 0.22 -16.90 -10.15
CA THR A 300 -0.17 -18.17 -10.76
C THR A 300 -0.30 -18.05 -12.26
N ALA A 301 -0.90 -16.96 -12.77
CA ALA A 301 -0.98 -16.67 -14.19
C ALA A 301 0.41 -16.44 -14.83
N ALA A 302 1.29 -15.69 -14.16
CA ALA A 302 2.65 -15.43 -14.65
C ALA A 302 3.47 -16.72 -14.81
N LYS A 303 3.32 -17.67 -13.88
CA LYS A 303 3.96 -19.01 -13.98
C LYS A 303 3.40 -19.89 -15.10
N ALA A 304 2.18 -19.65 -15.55
CA ALA A 304 1.60 -20.42 -16.66
C ALA A 304 2.14 -19.96 -18.03
N ILE A 305 2.71 -18.75 -18.10
CA ILE A 305 3.22 -18.13 -19.33
C ILE A 305 4.72 -18.40 -19.54
N GLY A 306 5.49 -18.59 -18.47
CA GLY A 306 6.95 -18.80 -18.50
C GLY A 306 7.35 -20.23 -18.21
#